data_AF-A0A7C0UEM7-F1
#
_entry.id   AF-A0A7C0UEM7-F1
#
_cell.length_a   1.000
_cell.length_b   1.000
_cell.length_c   1.000
_cell.angle_alpha   90.00
_cell.angle_beta   90.00
_cell.angle_gamma   90.00
#
_symmetry.space_group_name_H-M   'P 1'
#
loop_
_entity.id
_entity.type
_entity.pdbx_description
1 polymer ?
#
loop_
_entity_poly.entity_id
_entity_poly.type
_entity_poly.pdbx_seq_one_letter_code
_entity_poly.pdbx_strand_id
1 'polypeptide(L)'
;MDIKYINSGESYYPSALKKYLADDAPETITVTGNPGILQTKTLAVFSSIKCPGKIILETYEYIRRLRESNVTVIGGFHSPLEQECLNILLRGKQPVILCPARSIENMRIKKAFKKPVDEGRFLILSLFSGNYNRISSARADKRNHFAAAIADKIVIPYAAPESKTESLCNEWIKKGKTVFTFNSDYNKNLFALGAEETLKFSH
;
A
#
# COMPACT_ATOMS: atom_id res chain seq x y z
N MET A 1 -15.91 -13.17 8.73
CA MET A 1 -15.70 -11.85 8.12
C MET A 1 -16.26 -11.96 6.73
N ASP A 2 -17.25 -11.13 6.41
CA ASP A 2 -17.96 -11.26 5.15
C ASP A 2 -17.14 -10.63 4.03
N ILE A 3 -17.14 -11.32 2.89
CA ILE A 3 -16.52 -10.84 1.66
C ILE A 3 -17.58 -10.07 0.89
N LYS A 4 -17.21 -8.91 0.39
CA LYS A 4 -18.05 -8.08 -0.48
C LYS A 4 -17.33 -7.85 -1.79
N TYR A 5 -18.11 -7.75 -2.85
CA TYR A 5 -17.67 -7.41 -4.19
C TYR A 5 -18.18 -6.00 -4.47
N ILE A 6 -17.28 -5.09 -4.87
CA ILE A 6 -17.63 -3.71 -5.19
C ILE A 6 -17.36 -3.51 -6.67
N ASN A 7 -18.40 -3.21 -7.42
CA ASN A 7 -18.31 -2.98 -8.86
C ASN A 7 -17.94 -1.53 -9.17
N SER A 8 -17.41 -1.30 -10.37
CA SER A 8 -16.89 0.01 -10.78
C SER A 8 -17.91 1.16 -10.85
N GLY A 9 -19.21 0.86 -10.72
CA GLY A 9 -20.31 1.83 -10.63
C GLY A 9 -20.79 2.11 -9.20
N GLU A 10 -20.23 1.45 -8.18
CA GLU A 10 -20.67 1.58 -6.79
C GLU A 10 -19.89 2.66 -6.01
N SER A 11 -20.51 3.22 -4.97
CA SER A 11 -20.01 4.38 -4.21
C SER A 11 -18.66 4.18 -3.53
N TYR A 12 -18.28 2.95 -3.20
CA TYR A 12 -16.99 2.64 -2.57
C TYR A 12 -15.88 2.26 -3.56
N TYR A 13 -16.17 2.18 -4.85
CA TYR A 13 -15.13 1.88 -5.84
C TYR A 13 -14.19 3.09 -6.01
N PRO A 14 -12.87 2.94 -5.84
CA PRO A 14 -11.95 4.06 -5.97
C PRO A 14 -11.92 4.58 -7.42
N SER A 15 -12.43 5.78 -7.66
CA SER A 15 -12.42 6.42 -8.98
C SER A 15 -10.99 6.59 -9.55
N ALA A 16 -10.00 6.67 -8.65
CA ALA A 16 -8.58 6.70 -8.99
C ALA A 16 -8.12 5.46 -9.79
N LEU A 17 -8.76 4.30 -9.62
CA LEU A 17 -8.45 3.11 -10.44
C LEU A 17 -8.72 3.37 -11.92
N LYS A 18 -9.90 3.91 -12.26
CA LYS A 18 -10.24 4.27 -13.65
C LYS A 18 -9.30 5.35 -14.17
N LYS A 19 -8.98 6.36 -13.34
CA LYS A 19 -8.09 7.47 -13.72
C LYS A 19 -6.68 6.99 -14.09
N TYR A 20 -6.08 6.09 -13.29
CA TYR A 20 -4.66 5.77 -13.41
C TYR A 20 -4.36 4.46 -14.15
N LEU A 21 -5.29 3.51 -14.13
CA LEU A 21 -5.14 2.20 -14.78
C LEU A 21 -5.92 2.11 -16.10
N ALA A 22 -6.88 3.00 -16.37
CA ALA A 22 -7.69 2.98 -17.60
C ALA A 22 -8.25 1.56 -17.89
N ASP A 23 -7.91 0.98 -19.04
CA ASP A 23 -8.38 -0.35 -19.46
C ASP A 23 -7.86 -1.50 -18.55
N ASP A 24 -6.79 -1.26 -17.78
CA ASP A 24 -6.28 -2.20 -16.78
C ASP A 24 -7.00 -2.11 -15.42
N ALA A 25 -7.97 -1.20 -15.27
CA ALA A 25 -8.74 -1.07 -14.02
C ALA A 25 -9.67 -2.29 -13.84
N PRO A 26 -9.67 -2.96 -12.67
CA PRO A 26 -10.53 -4.11 -12.45
C PRO A 26 -12.01 -3.68 -12.40
N GLU A 27 -12.89 -4.36 -13.12
CA GLU A 27 -14.33 -4.06 -13.09
C GLU A 27 -14.93 -4.25 -11.69
N THR A 28 -14.42 -5.24 -10.95
CA THR A 28 -14.85 -5.58 -9.60
C THR A 28 -13.63 -5.72 -8.69
N ILE A 29 -13.73 -5.20 -7.48
CA ILE A 29 -12.75 -5.42 -6.40
C ILE A 29 -13.39 -6.23 -5.27
N THR A 30 -12.59 -7.06 -4.61
CA THR A 30 -13.03 -7.87 -3.48
C THR A 30 -12.54 -7.25 -2.18
N VAL A 31 -13.41 -7.08 -1.20
CA VAL A 31 -13.08 -6.49 0.10
C VAL A 31 -13.59 -7.33 1.27
N THR A 32 -12.90 -7.23 2.40
CA THR A 32 -13.43 -7.64 3.69
C THR A 32 -12.93 -6.71 4.80
N GLY A 33 -13.82 -6.28 5.71
CA GLY A 33 -13.60 -5.17 6.64
C GLY A 33 -14.47 -3.96 6.30
N ASN A 34 -14.01 -2.75 6.63
CA ASN A 34 -14.76 -1.50 6.43
C ASN A 34 -14.43 -0.83 5.07
N PRO A 35 -15.33 -0.84 4.07
CA PRO A 35 -15.07 -0.20 2.77
C PRO A 35 -14.95 1.32 2.83
N GLY A 36 -15.51 1.97 3.86
CA GLY A 36 -15.43 3.42 4.02
C GLY A 36 -14.00 3.95 4.14
N ILE A 37 -13.04 3.09 4.50
CA ILE A 37 -11.61 3.42 4.54
C ILE A 37 -11.09 3.85 3.16
N LEU A 38 -11.70 3.38 2.06
CA LEU A 38 -11.33 3.77 0.69
C LEU A 38 -11.60 5.25 0.37
N GLN A 39 -12.38 5.94 1.20
CA GLN A 39 -12.75 7.35 1.02
C GLN A 39 -11.91 8.31 1.86
N THR A 40 -10.83 7.81 2.47
CA THR A 40 -9.95 8.59 3.34
C THR A 40 -8.63 8.92 2.65
N LYS A 41 -7.89 9.91 3.20
CA LYS A 41 -6.53 10.21 2.72
C LYS A 41 -5.63 8.98 2.87
N THR A 42 -5.01 8.58 1.77
CA THR A 42 -4.29 7.30 1.68
C THR A 42 -2.81 7.50 1.30
N LEU A 43 -1.94 6.74 1.97
CA LEU A 43 -0.51 6.69 1.71
C LEU A 43 -0.08 5.25 1.43
N ALA A 44 0.45 5.00 0.23
CA ALA A 44 1.00 3.68 -0.09
C ALA A 44 2.43 3.53 0.44
N VAL A 45 2.76 2.35 0.99
CA VAL A 45 4.13 2.00 1.39
C VAL A 45 4.64 0.84 0.55
N PHE A 46 5.77 1.06 -0.12
CA PHE A 46 6.48 0.02 -0.87
C PHE A 46 7.97 0.05 -0.56
N SER A 47 8.60 -1.11 -0.41
CA SER A 47 10.06 -1.18 -0.27
C SER A 47 10.64 -2.38 -1.00
N SER A 48 11.87 -2.22 -1.50
CA SER A 48 12.71 -3.35 -1.86
C SER A 48 12.88 -4.31 -0.68
N ILE A 49 13.01 -5.61 -0.97
CA ILE A 49 13.09 -6.67 0.04
C ILE A 49 14.33 -6.53 0.91
N LYS A 50 15.48 -6.27 0.28
CA LYS A 50 16.73 -5.93 0.96
C LYS A 50 16.73 -4.41 1.15
N CYS A 51 16.83 -3.96 2.40
CA CYS A 51 16.81 -2.56 2.76
C CYS A 51 17.99 -2.24 3.71
N PRO A 52 18.73 -1.14 3.51
CA PRO A 52 19.82 -0.74 4.41
C PRO A 52 19.32 -0.52 5.84
N GLY A 53 20.11 -0.93 6.84
CA GLY A 53 19.72 -0.84 8.25
C GLY A 53 19.36 0.59 8.70
N LYS A 54 20.07 1.60 8.21
CA LYS A 54 19.75 3.01 8.49
C LYS A 54 18.34 3.38 8.02
N ILE A 55 17.97 2.99 6.80
CA ILE A 55 16.65 3.24 6.24
C ILE A 55 15.56 2.47 7.01
N ILE A 56 15.84 1.24 7.44
CA ILE A 56 14.90 0.46 8.27
C ILE A 56 14.52 1.23 9.54
N LEU A 57 15.52 1.80 10.23
CA LEU A 57 15.27 2.58 11.46
C LEU A 57 14.45 3.85 11.17
N GLU A 58 14.80 4.61 10.14
CA GLU A 58 14.03 5.80 9.72
C GLU A 58 12.59 5.45 9.32
N THR A 59 12.40 4.30 8.67
CA THR A 59 11.08 3.78 8.32
C THR A 59 10.25 3.52 9.58
N TYR A 60 10.81 2.86 10.59
CA TYR A 60 10.07 2.58 11.82
C TYR A 60 9.66 3.85 12.56
N GLU A 61 10.52 4.85 12.62
CA GLU A 61 10.18 6.16 13.19
C GLU A 61 9.07 6.85 12.40
N TYR A 62 9.12 6.81 11.07
CA TYR A 62 8.08 7.37 10.22
C TYR A 62 6.73 6.65 10.40
N ILE A 63 6.73 5.31 10.41
CA ILE A 63 5.52 4.51 10.59
C ILE A 63 4.92 4.69 11.99
N ARG A 64 5.75 4.84 13.03
CA ARG A 64 5.29 5.16 14.40
C ARG A 64 4.54 6.49 14.46
N ARG A 65 4.92 7.49 13.65
CA ARG A 65 4.19 8.75 13.55
C ARG A 65 2.89 8.60 12.79
N LEU A 66 2.89 7.84 11.67
CA LEU A 66 1.66 7.54 10.94
C LEU A 66 0.64 6.80 11.81
N ARG A 67 1.11 5.94 12.72
CA ARG A 67 0.30 5.21 13.70
C ARG A 67 -0.58 6.13 14.57
N GLU A 68 -0.13 7.37 14.78
CA GLU A 68 -0.80 8.38 15.60
C GLU A 68 -1.55 9.43 14.76
N SER A 69 -1.47 9.32 13.43
CA SER A 69 -2.13 10.20 12.47
C SER A 69 -3.50 9.67 12.03
N ASN A 70 -4.23 10.47 11.24
CA ASN A 70 -5.47 10.05 10.58
C ASN A 70 -5.26 9.58 9.12
N VAL A 71 -4.01 9.30 8.73
CA VAL A 71 -3.68 8.83 7.37
C VAL A 71 -3.88 7.33 7.28
N THR A 72 -4.63 6.90 6.27
CA THR A 72 -4.78 5.49 5.96
C THR A 72 -3.55 4.97 5.24
N VAL A 73 -2.95 3.91 5.77
CA VAL A 73 -1.79 3.29 5.12
C VAL A 73 -2.21 2.09 4.29
N ILE A 74 -1.84 2.06 3.01
CA ILE A 74 -2.13 0.96 2.08
C ILE A 74 -0.84 0.27 1.64
N GLY A 75 -0.87 -1.06 1.60
CA GLY A 75 0.28 -1.85 1.16
C GLY A 75 -0.05 -3.34 1.20
N GLY A 76 0.83 -4.16 0.63
CA GLY A 76 0.68 -5.63 0.68
C GLY A 76 1.56 -6.31 1.72
N PHE A 77 2.47 -5.54 2.31
CA PHE A 77 3.25 -5.92 3.48
C PHE A 77 3.94 -7.28 3.33
N HIS A 78 4.72 -7.41 2.25
CA HIS A 78 5.37 -8.67 1.88
C HIS A 78 6.83 -8.75 2.32
N SER A 79 7.60 -7.66 2.21
CA SER A 79 9.00 -7.66 2.67
C SER A 79 9.08 -7.68 4.20
N PRO A 80 10.20 -8.13 4.81
CA PRO A 80 10.36 -8.10 6.26
C PRO A 80 10.14 -6.69 6.85
N LEU A 81 10.65 -5.66 6.18
CA LEU A 81 10.44 -4.26 6.57
C LEU A 81 8.94 -3.92 6.56
N GLU A 82 8.24 -4.20 5.46
CA GLU A 82 6.82 -3.85 5.36
C GLU A 82 5.96 -4.67 6.35
N GLN A 83 6.31 -5.94 6.61
CA GLN A 83 5.62 -6.74 7.63
C GLN A 83 5.72 -6.11 9.02
N GLU A 84 6.88 -5.57 9.37
CA GLU A 84 7.05 -4.87 10.64
C GLU A 84 6.33 -3.51 10.64
N CYS A 85 6.28 -2.81 9.49
CA CYS A 85 5.44 -1.63 9.34
C CYS A 85 3.97 -1.96 9.65
N LEU A 86 3.44 -3.05 9.09
CA LEU A 86 2.08 -3.52 9.38
C LEU A 86 1.91 -3.83 10.88
N ASN A 87 2.85 -4.52 11.52
CA ASN A 87 2.79 -4.81 12.95
C ASN A 87 2.70 -3.54 13.82
N ILE A 88 3.48 -2.51 13.49
CA ILE A 88 3.45 -1.21 14.17
C ILE A 88 2.09 -0.54 13.94
N LEU A 89 1.63 -0.48 12.70
CA LEU A 89 0.36 0.15 12.31
C LEU A 89 -0.84 -0.52 12.99
N LEU A 90 -0.87 -1.85 13.10
CA LEU A 90 -1.97 -2.59 13.74
C LEU A 90 -2.11 -2.28 15.25
N ARG A 91 -1.07 -1.73 15.88
CA ARG A 91 -1.12 -1.27 17.28
C ARG A 91 -1.64 0.16 17.41
N GLY A 92 -1.88 0.85 16.30
CA GLY A 92 -2.37 2.24 16.25
C GLY A 92 -3.89 2.37 16.12
N LYS A 93 -4.33 3.60 15.88
CA LYS A 93 -5.74 3.97 15.67
C LYS A 93 -6.07 4.32 14.22
N GLN A 94 -5.08 4.69 13.42
CA GLN A 94 -5.23 4.99 12.00
C GLN A 94 -5.78 3.78 11.23
N PRO A 95 -6.51 3.99 10.12
CA PRO A 95 -6.94 2.90 9.28
C PRO A 95 -5.79 2.27 8.48
N VAL A 96 -5.92 0.99 8.13
CA VAL A 96 -4.93 0.26 7.33
C VAL A 96 -5.62 -0.58 6.27
N ILE A 97 -5.10 -0.53 5.04
CA ILE A 97 -5.53 -1.37 3.92
C ILE A 97 -4.44 -2.37 3.59
N LEU A 98 -4.74 -3.67 3.74
CA LEU A 98 -3.89 -4.77 3.30
C LEU A 98 -4.30 -5.22 1.88
N CYS A 99 -3.37 -5.13 0.93
CA CYS A 99 -3.53 -5.59 -0.44
C CYS A 99 -2.69 -6.85 -0.72
N PRO A 100 -3.22 -8.06 -0.56
CA PRO A 100 -2.47 -9.27 -0.87
C PRO A 100 -2.33 -9.48 -2.39
N ALA A 101 -1.23 -10.08 -2.82
CA ALA A 101 -1.00 -10.49 -4.21
C ALA A 101 -1.75 -11.77 -4.62
N ARG A 102 -2.97 -11.94 -4.12
CA ARG A 102 -3.84 -13.13 -4.28
C ARG A 102 -5.31 -12.80 -3.99
N SER A 103 -6.21 -13.71 -4.31
CA SER A 103 -7.61 -13.64 -3.90
C SER A 103 -7.77 -13.77 -2.37
N ILE A 104 -8.87 -13.26 -1.83
CA ILE A 104 -9.12 -13.20 -0.38
C ILE A 104 -10.23 -14.14 0.08
N GLU A 105 -10.94 -14.76 -0.86
CA GLU A 105 -12.09 -15.62 -0.64
C GLU A 105 -11.75 -16.80 0.29
N ASN A 106 -10.59 -17.42 0.05
CA ASN A 106 -10.08 -18.54 0.83
C ASN A 106 -8.94 -18.15 1.77
N MET A 107 -8.74 -16.84 2.01
CA MET A 107 -7.63 -16.36 2.82
C MET A 107 -7.90 -16.57 4.31
N ARG A 108 -7.04 -17.34 4.97
CA ARG A 108 -7.02 -17.43 6.43
C ARG A 108 -6.72 -16.06 7.04
N ILE A 109 -7.68 -15.53 7.78
CA ILE A 109 -7.53 -14.28 8.52
C ILE A 109 -6.65 -14.52 9.76
N LYS A 110 -5.56 -13.75 9.89
CA LYS A 110 -4.68 -13.81 11.07
C LYS A 110 -5.42 -13.26 12.30
N LYS A 111 -5.18 -13.85 13.47
CA LYS A 111 -5.76 -13.38 14.75
C LYS A 111 -5.50 -11.89 14.99
N ALA A 112 -4.32 -11.40 14.60
CA ALA A 112 -3.92 -10.01 14.70
C ALA A 112 -4.82 -9.02 13.93
N PHE A 113 -5.56 -9.49 12.92
CA PHE A 113 -6.43 -8.63 12.11
C PHE A 113 -7.84 -8.49 12.68
N LYS A 114 -8.27 -9.41 13.56
CA LYS A 114 -9.65 -9.44 14.08
C LYS A 114 -10.03 -8.14 14.79
N LYS A 115 -9.26 -7.74 15.81
CA LYS A 115 -9.54 -6.51 16.57
C LYS A 115 -9.59 -5.25 15.69
N PRO A 116 -8.60 -4.99 14.80
CA PRO A 116 -8.68 -3.85 13.88
C PRO A 116 -9.87 -3.87 12.91
N VAL A 117 -10.32 -5.06 12.49
CA VAL A 117 -11.55 -5.23 11.69
C VAL A 117 -12.78 -4.89 12.52
N ASP A 118 -12.88 -5.43 13.74
CA ASP A 118 -14.01 -5.21 14.64
C ASP A 118 -14.14 -3.72 15.01
N GLU A 119 -13.02 -3.01 15.12
CA GLU A 119 -12.96 -1.57 15.34
C GLU A 119 -13.25 -0.73 14.08
N GLY A 120 -13.46 -1.37 12.92
CA GLY A 120 -13.77 -0.70 11.65
C GLY A 120 -12.59 0.02 11.00
N ARG A 121 -11.35 -0.31 11.38
CA ARG A 121 -10.11 0.39 10.99
C ARG A 121 -9.20 -0.44 10.09
N PHE A 122 -9.66 -1.61 9.66
CA PHE A 122 -8.90 -2.50 8.80
C PHE A 122 -9.73 -2.93 7.60
N LEU A 123 -9.09 -2.92 6.43
CA LEU A 123 -9.65 -3.40 5.18
C LEU A 123 -8.64 -4.34 4.52
N ILE A 124 -9.10 -5.52 4.14
CA ILE A 124 -8.35 -6.38 3.22
C ILE A 124 -8.98 -6.18 1.85
N LEU A 125 -8.18 -5.79 0.87
CA LEU A 125 -8.62 -5.38 -0.46
C LEU A 125 -7.84 -6.14 -1.52
N SER A 126 -8.51 -6.79 -2.46
CA SER A 126 -7.86 -7.47 -3.58
C SER A 126 -8.50 -7.15 -4.91
N LEU A 127 -7.66 -7.02 -5.94
CA LEU A 127 -8.05 -7.00 -7.35
C LEU A 127 -8.20 -8.40 -7.96
N PHE A 128 -7.85 -9.45 -7.21
CA PHE A 128 -7.89 -10.82 -7.69
C PHE A 128 -9.15 -11.51 -7.18
N SER A 129 -9.92 -12.10 -8.09
CA SER A 129 -11.09 -12.94 -7.78
C SER A 129 -10.81 -14.42 -8.06
N GLY A 130 -11.55 -15.32 -7.41
CA GLY A 130 -11.46 -16.76 -7.67
C GLY A 130 -10.24 -17.45 -7.03
N ASN A 131 -9.69 -18.48 -7.68
CA ASN A 131 -8.71 -19.40 -7.06
C ASN A 131 -7.23 -19.02 -7.25
N TYR A 132 -6.92 -17.72 -7.30
CA TYR A 132 -5.53 -17.24 -7.35
C TYR A 132 -4.80 -17.33 -6.00
N ASN A 133 -4.55 -18.55 -5.51
CA ASN A 133 -4.12 -18.78 -4.12
C ASN A 133 -2.62 -18.56 -3.85
N ARG A 134 -1.74 -18.86 -4.82
CA ARG A 134 -0.27 -18.72 -4.65
C ARG A 134 0.13 -17.24 -4.72
N ILE A 135 1.30 -16.83 -4.23
CA ILE A 135 1.84 -15.48 -4.51
C ILE A 135 2.90 -15.62 -5.60
N SER A 136 2.94 -14.70 -6.57
CA SER A 136 4.01 -14.61 -7.58
C SER A 136 4.51 -13.17 -7.70
N SER A 137 5.73 -13.01 -8.21
CA SER A 137 6.32 -11.68 -8.44
C SER A 137 5.47 -10.83 -9.40
N ALA A 138 4.93 -11.42 -10.46
CA ALA A 138 4.03 -10.74 -11.39
C ALA A 138 2.72 -10.26 -10.75
N ARG A 139 2.16 -11.02 -9.80
CA ARG A 139 0.95 -10.58 -9.07
C ARG A 139 1.25 -9.57 -7.99
N ALA A 140 2.41 -9.68 -7.34
CA ALA A 140 2.88 -8.66 -6.41
C ALA A 140 3.06 -7.32 -7.13
N ASP A 141 3.57 -7.36 -8.35
CA ASP A 141 3.71 -6.19 -9.23
C ASP A 141 2.36 -5.58 -9.60
N LYS A 142 1.43 -6.36 -10.18
CA LYS A 142 0.04 -5.91 -10.44
C LYS A 142 -0.63 -5.32 -9.20
N ARG A 143 -0.46 -5.97 -8.04
CA ARG A 143 -0.96 -5.48 -6.76
C ARG A 143 -0.33 -4.14 -6.38
N ASN A 144 0.97 -3.95 -6.58
CA ASN A 144 1.65 -2.69 -6.27
C ASN A 144 1.06 -1.54 -7.09
N HIS A 145 0.89 -1.72 -8.41
CA HIS A 145 0.25 -0.70 -9.24
C HIS A 145 -1.21 -0.45 -8.82
N PHE A 146 -1.95 -1.49 -8.45
CA PHE A 146 -3.30 -1.33 -7.91
C PHE A 146 -3.35 -0.50 -6.62
N ALA A 147 -2.48 -0.80 -5.64
CA ALA A 147 -2.40 -0.03 -4.40
C ALA A 147 -1.91 1.41 -4.64
N ALA A 148 -0.95 1.61 -5.54
CA ALA A 148 -0.43 2.92 -5.91
C ALA A 148 -1.46 3.78 -6.65
N ALA A 149 -2.31 3.17 -7.48
CA ALA A 149 -3.42 3.85 -8.15
C ALA A 149 -4.39 4.47 -7.13
N ILE A 150 -4.77 3.68 -6.12
CA ILE A 150 -5.69 4.09 -5.05
C ILE A 150 -5.07 5.18 -4.17
N ALA A 151 -3.79 5.04 -3.81
CA ALA A 151 -3.16 5.90 -2.82
C ALA A 151 -3.02 7.35 -3.30
N ASP A 152 -3.34 8.33 -2.46
CA ASP A 152 -3.15 9.75 -2.81
C ASP A 152 -1.67 10.08 -2.99
N LYS A 153 -0.84 9.55 -2.10
CA LYS A 153 0.62 9.69 -2.13
C LYS A 153 1.29 8.34 -1.92
N ILE A 154 2.57 8.26 -2.29
CA ILE A 154 3.37 7.04 -2.13
C ILE A 154 4.58 7.38 -1.29
N VAL A 155 4.98 6.51 -0.37
CA VAL A 155 6.29 6.53 0.27
C VAL A 155 7.06 5.26 -0.11
N ILE A 156 8.28 5.47 -0.56
CA ILE A 156 9.23 4.41 -0.86
C ILE A 156 10.43 4.61 0.06
N PRO A 157 10.48 3.94 1.23
CA PRO A 157 11.63 3.99 2.11
C PRO A 157 12.95 3.71 1.40
N TYR A 158 12.95 2.66 0.58
CA TYR A 158 14.09 2.24 -0.20
C TYR A 158 13.68 1.48 -1.46
N ALA A 159 14.36 1.80 -2.56
CA ALA A 159 14.37 0.97 -3.75
C ALA A 159 15.83 0.78 -4.20
N ALA A 160 16.24 -0.47 -4.35
CA ALA A 160 17.54 -0.74 -4.97
C ALA A 160 17.55 -0.22 -6.42
N PRO A 161 18.68 0.28 -6.93
CA PRO A 161 18.83 0.59 -8.34
C PRO A 161 18.46 -0.61 -9.22
N GLU A 162 17.82 -0.34 -10.34
CA GLU A 162 17.30 -1.28 -11.34
C GLU A 162 16.28 -2.30 -10.79
N SER A 163 15.70 -2.00 -9.62
CA SER A 163 14.67 -2.85 -9.01
C SER A 163 13.28 -2.54 -9.55
N LYS A 164 12.37 -3.50 -9.41
CA LYS A 164 10.95 -3.29 -9.70
C LYS A 164 10.34 -2.15 -8.87
N THR A 165 10.83 -1.93 -7.65
CA THR A 165 10.36 -0.83 -6.80
C THR A 165 10.81 0.53 -7.33
N GLU A 166 12.01 0.61 -7.94
CA GLU A 166 12.47 1.82 -8.62
C GLU A 166 11.68 2.07 -9.90
N SER A 167 11.44 1.03 -10.71
CA SER A 167 10.57 1.14 -11.89
C SER A 167 9.16 1.61 -11.52
N LEU A 168 8.59 1.07 -10.44
CA LEU A 168 7.32 1.53 -9.87
C LEU A 168 7.38 3.02 -9.50
N CYS A 169 8.44 3.46 -8.83
CA CYS A 169 8.64 4.87 -8.49
C CYS A 169 8.59 5.76 -9.74
N ASN A 170 9.41 5.45 -10.74
CA ASN A 170 9.51 6.20 -11.98
C ASN A 170 8.16 6.31 -12.71
N GLU A 171 7.43 5.19 -12.81
CA GLU A 171 6.13 5.18 -13.49
C GLU A 171 5.11 6.06 -12.77
N TRP A 172 5.03 5.97 -11.44
CA TRP A 172 4.02 6.73 -10.69
C TRP A 172 4.34 8.21 -10.59
N ILE A 173 5.62 8.59 -10.56
CA ILE A 173 6.02 10.00 -10.72
C ILE A 173 5.60 10.51 -12.10
N LYS A 174 5.87 9.76 -13.19
CA LYS A 174 5.44 10.13 -14.55
C LYS A 174 3.93 10.24 -14.71
N LYS A 175 3.15 9.45 -13.95
CA LYS A 175 1.69 9.55 -13.86
C LYS A 175 1.22 10.71 -12.97
N GLY A 176 2.13 11.52 -12.41
CA GLY A 176 1.84 12.69 -11.60
C GLY A 176 1.50 12.41 -10.14
N LYS A 177 1.85 11.23 -9.59
CA LYS A 177 1.77 11.01 -8.14
C LYS A 177 2.97 11.63 -7.45
N THR A 178 2.73 12.20 -6.28
CA THR A 178 3.81 12.55 -5.35
C THR A 178 4.34 11.27 -4.70
N VAL A 179 5.64 11.05 -4.84
CA VAL A 179 6.36 9.94 -4.22
C VAL A 179 7.41 10.51 -3.26
N PHE A 180 7.37 10.07 -2.00
CA PHE A 180 8.34 10.48 -0.99
C PHE A 180 9.38 9.40 -0.72
N THR A 181 10.57 9.82 -0.31
CA THR A 181 11.62 8.95 0.21
C THR A 181 12.45 9.66 1.28
N PHE A 182 13.33 8.92 1.97
CA PHE A 182 14.20 9.50 2.99
C PHE A 182 15.46 10.10 2.38
N ASN A 183 15.88 11.27 2.90
CA ASN A 183 17.10 11.95 2.50
C ASN A 183 18.34 11.17 2.97
N SER A 184 18.87 10.38 2.04
CA SER A 184 19.92 9.42 2.30
C SER A 184 20.66 9.10 1.00
N ASP A 185 21.96 8.82 1.09
CA ASP A 185 22.77 8.40 -0.06
C ASP A 185 22.24 7.13 -0.74
N TYR A 186 21.52 6.30 0.01
CA TYR A 186 20.89 5.08 -0.51
C TYR A 186 19.73 5.34 -1.49
N ASN A 187 19.15 6.55 -1.48
CA ASN A 187 17.97 6.89 -2.27
C ASN A 187 18.26 7.95 -3.36
N LYS A 188 19.54 8.21 -3.70
CA LYS A 188 19.91 9.17 -4.75
C LYS A 188 19.22 8.89 -6.08
N ASN A 189 19.08 7.62 -6.42
CA ASN A 189 18.36 7.16 -7.61
C ASN A 189 16.88 7.58 -7.59
N LEU A 190 16.21 7.49 -6.43
CA LEU A 190 14.82 7.92 -6.29
C LEU A 190 14.67 9.44 -6.43
N PHE A 191 15.58 10.22 -5.83
CA PHE A 191 15.60 11.68 -6.01
C PHE A 191 15.86 12.07 -7.47
N ALA A 192 16.73 11.37 -8.19
CA ALA A 192 16.98 11.60 -9.62
C ALA A 192 15.74 11.33 -10.49
N LEU A 193 14.81 10.48 -10.02
CA LEU A 193 13.52 10.24 -10.67
C LEU A 193 12.46 11.29 -10.33
N GLY A 194 12.71 12.19 -9.38
CA GLY A 194 11.78 13.22 -8.94
C GLY A 194 11.02 12.89 -7.64
N ALA A 195 11.49 11.90 -6.87
CA ALA A 195 10.93 11.69 -5.53
C ALA A 195 11.25 12.89 -4.62
N GLU A 196 10.31 13.23 -3.75
CA GLU A 196 10.46 14.31 -2.78
C GLU A 196 10.98 13.75 -1.45
N GLU A 197 11.70 14.57 -0.68
CA GLU A 197 12.06 14.19 0.69
C GLU A 197 10.77 14.07 1.52
N THR A 198 10.66 13.04 2.35
CA THR A 198 9.61 12.98 3.37
C THR A 198 9.74 14.22 4.26
N LEU A 199 8.91 15.24 4.03
CA LEU A 199 8.89 16.41 4.90
C LEU A 199 8.75 15.92 6.33
N LYS A 200 9.65 16.35 7.21
CA LYS A 200 9.42 16.28 8.65
C LYS A 200 8.20 17.18 8.91
N PHE A 201 7.01 16.57 8.85
CA PHE A 201 5.69 17.14 9.18
C PHE A 201 5.02 18.02 8.11
N SER A 202 4.09 17.43 7.36
CA SER A 202 2.80 18.05 6.94
C SER A 202 1.98 17.04 6.14
N HIS A 203 1.06 16.32 6.80
CA HIS A 203 0.04 15.45 6.16
C HIS A 203 -1.35 15.84 6.67
#